data_AF-A0A3C0ID16-F1
#
_entry.id   AF-A0A3C0ID16-F1
#
_cell.length_a   1.000
_cell.length_b   1.000
_cell.length_c   1.000
_cell.angle_alpha   90.00
_cell.angle_beta   90.00
_cell.angle_gamma   90.00
#
_symmetry.space_group_name_H-M   'P 1'
#
loop_
_entity.id
_entity.type
_entity.pdbx_description
1 polymer ?
#
loop_
_entity_poly.entity_id
_entity_poly.type
_entity_poly.pdbx_seq_one_letter_code
_entity_poly.pdbx_strand_id
1 'polypeptide(L)'
;ATGNSPTMIAANGVNTDGMRITGLAISNALVALSGFLVVQYQRFADINMGIGIVIVGLGSVIIGEALGKALGWTKIQWRLLAIVLGTIVFREILAITLALGIDPNWLKLITALFVLAVVAMPALKQRG
;
A
#
# COMPACT_ATOMS: atom_id res chain seq x y z
N ALA A 1 -20.49 -11.22 11.54
CA ALA A 1 -21.52 -12.22 11.85
C ALA A 1 -21.68 -13.30 10.75
N THR A 2 -20.64 -13.60 9.95
CA THR A 2 -20.78 -14.47 8.74
C THR A 2 -19.57 -15.39 8.52
N GLY A 3 -18.78 -15.65 9.55
CA GLY A 3 -17.41 -16.17 9.36
C GLY A 3 -17.23 -17.69 9.27
N ASN A 4 -18.14 -18.52 9.77
CA ASN A 4 -17.73 -19.89 10.14
C ASN A 4 -18.34 -21.05 9.34
N SER A 5 -19.31 -20.83 8.45
CA SER A 5 -19.67 -21.85 7.44
C SER A 5 -20.60 -21.29 6.36
N PRO A 6 -20.33 -21.54 5.06
CA PRO A 6 -21.28 -21.28 3.98
C PRO A 6 -22.65 -21.93 4.22
N THR A 7 -22.68 -23.09 4.88
CA THR A 7 -23.92 -23.81 5.20
C THR A 7 -24.79 -23.09 6.24
N MET A 8 -24.18 -22.27 7.12
CA MET A 8 -24.91 -21.53 8.17
C MET A 8 -25.58 -20.26 7.63
N ILE A 9 -24.97 -19.59 6.64
CA ILE A 9 -25.54 -18.39 6.00
C ILE A 9 -26.66 -18.76 5.02
N ALA A 10 -26.48 -19.84 4.27
CA ALA A 10 -27.52 -20.40 3.42
C ALA A 10 -28.75 -20.85 4.23
N ALA A 11 -28.54 -21.45 5.42
CA ALA A 11 -29.62 -21.81 6.35
C ALA A 11 -30.36 -20.59 6.95
N ASN A 12 -29.72 -19.41 6.97
CA ASN A 12 -30.29 -18.16 7.48
C ASN A 12 -30.99 -17.33 6.38
N GLY A 13 -31.26 -17.92 5.20
CA GLY A 13 -32.01 -17.31 4.11
C GLY A 13 -31.26 -16.25 3.29
N VAL A 14 -29.95 -16.09 3.51
CA VAL A 14 -29.13 -15.10 2.79
C VAL A 14 -28.39 -15.78 1.64
N ASN A 15 -28.53 -15.22 0.43
CA ASN A 15 -27.83 -15.73 -0.76
C ASN A 15 -26.32 -15.44 -0.65
N THR A 16 -25.57 -16.46 -0.23
CA THR A 16 -24.11 -16.40 -0.07
C THR A 16 -23.38 -16.05 -1.36
N ASP A 17 -23.89 -16.48 -2.52
CA ASP A 17 -23.27 -16.22 -3.82
C ASP A 17 -23.52 -14.78 -4.28
N GLY A 18 -24.74 -14.27 -4.07
CA GLY A 18 -25.03 -12.85 -4.25
C GLY A 18 -24.16 -11.96 -3.36
N MET A 19 -23.98 -12.32 -2.08
CA MET A 19 -23.12 -11.57 -1.16
C MET A 19 -21.65 -11.58 -1.61
N ARG A 20 -21.14 -12.71 -2.10
CA ARG A 20 -19.77 -12.80 -2.64
C ARG A 20 -19.59 -11.98 -3.90
N ILE A 21 -20.50 -12.11 -4.87
CA ILE A 21 -20.44 -11.37 -6.13
C ILE A 21 -20.51 -9.87 -5.86
N THR A 22 -21.44 -9.42 -5.02
CA THR A 22 -21.57 -8.00 -4.68
C THR A 22 -20.35 -7.48 -3.93
N GLY A 23 -19.80 -8.25 -2.98
CA GLY A 23 -18.58 -7.89 -2.26
C GLY A 23 -17.35 -7.79 -3.18
N LEU A 24 -17.18 -8.75 -4.10
CA LEU A 24 -16.12 -8.72 -5.11
C LEU A 24 -16.30 -7.56 -6.09
N ALA A 25 -17.53 -7.31 -6.55
CA ALA A 25 -17.85 -6.22 -7.46
C ALA A 25 -17.54 -4.86 -6.83
N ILE A 26 -17.96 -4.63 -5.57
CA ILE A 26 -17.66 -3.40 -4.84
C ILE A 26 -16.15 -3.22 -4.64
N SER A 27 -15.45 -4.28 -4.22
CA SER A 27 -13.99 -4.24 -4.05
C SER A 27 -13.26 -3.84 -5.34
N ASN A 28 -13.62 -4.48 -6.47
CA ASN A 28 -13.01 -4.15 -7.76
C ASN A 28 -13.41 -2.77 -8.26
N ALA A 29 -14.65 -2.33 -8.03
CA ALA A 29 -15.10 -0.98 -8.39
C ALA A 29 -14.30 0.10 -7.62
N LEU A 30 -14.02 -0.11 -6.33
CA LEU A 30 -13.21 0.81 -5.53
C LEU A 30 -11.75 0.87 -6.02
N VAL A 31 -11.18 -0.28 -6.41
CA VAL A 31 -9.82 -0.34 -7.00
C VAL A 31 -9.79 0.40 -8.34
N ALA A 32 -10.76 0.17 -9.21
CA ALA A 32 -10.86 0.84 -10.50
C ALA A 32 -11.03 2.37 -10.35
N LEU A 33 -11.88 2.81 -9.42
CA LEU A 33 -12.10 4.22 -9.11
C LEU A 33 -10.81 4.89 -8.60
N SER A 34 -10.07 4.22 -7.71
CA SER A 34 -8.77 4.70 -7.24
C SER A 34 -7.79 4.89 -8.39
N GLY A 35 -7.68 3.90 -9.29
CA GLY A 35 -6.83 4.00 -10.48
C GLY A 35 -7.22 5.17 -11.40
N PHE A 36 -8.52 5.37 -11.63
CA PHE A 36 -9.03 6.50 -12.41
C PHE A 36 -8.65 7.87 -11.80
N LEU A 37 -8.80 8.04 -10.48
CA LEU A 37 -8.42 9.27 -9.79
C LEU A 37 -6.92 9.56 -9.91
N VAL A 38 -6.08 8.53 -9.82
CA VAL A 38 -4.62 8.66 -9.96
C VAL A 38 -4.25 9.11 -11.37
N VAL A 39 -4.86 8.53 -12.41
CA VAL A 39 -4.63 8.94 -13.81
C VAL A 39 -5.09 10.38 -14.04
N GLN A 40 -6.26 10.77 -13.53
CA GLN A 40 -6.71 12.16 -13.64
C GLN A 40 -5.76 13.15 -12.95
N TYR A 41 -5.24 12.79 -11.77
CA TYR A 41 -4.27 13.61 -11.05
C TYR A 41 -2.95 13.77 -11.81
N GLN A 42 -2.45 12.68 -12.40
CA GLN A 42 -1.17 12.69 -13.13
C GLN A 42 -1.30 13.20 -14.58
N ARG A 43 -2.52 13.25 -15.13
CA ARG A 43 -2.84 13.61 -16.54
C ARG A 43 -2.17 12.73 -17.60
N PHE A 44 -1.61 11.60 -17.20
CA PHE A 44 -0.93 10.64 -18.07
C PHE A 44 -1.15 9.22 -17.54
N ALA A 45 -1.19 8.24 -18.45
CA ALA A 45 -1.32 6.83 -18.12
C ALA A 45 -0.27 6.01 -18.88
N ASP A 46 0.50 5.21 -18.14
CA ASP A 46 1.52 4.31 -18.66
C ASP A 46 1.30 2.90 -18.08
N ILE A 47 1.59 1.85 -18.83
CA ILE A 47 1.46 0.46 -18.36
C ILE A 47 2.42 0.17 -17.20
N ASN A 48 3.56 0.86 -17.15
CA ASN A 48 4.55 0.75 -16.07
C ASN A 48 4.09 1.44 -14.78
N MET A 49 3.08 2.32 -14.84
CA MET A 49 2.61 3.08 -13.68
C MET A 49 2.03 2.15 -12.60
N GLY A 50 1.35 1.08 -13.00
CA GLY A 50 0.81 0.08 -12.07
C GLY A 50 1.91 -0.62 -11.26
N ILE A 51 3.00 -0.99 -11.92
CA ILE A 51 4.16 -1.60 -11.26
C ILE A 51 4.77 -0.63 -10.23
N GLY A 52 4.93 0.65 -10.61
CA GLY A 52 5.41 1.68 -9.70
C GLY A 52 4.53 1.86 -8.46
N ILE A 53 3.21 1.88 -8.63
CA ILE A 53 2.24 2.02 -7.53
C ILE A 53 2.33 0.84 -6.55
N VAL A 54 2.44 -0.40 -7.07
CA VAL A 54 2.58 -1.60 -6.22
C VAL A 54 3.87 -1.55 -5.41
N ILE A 55 4.99 -1.18 -6.04
CA ILE A 55 6.30 -1.08 -5.38
C ILE A 55 6.26 -0.02 -4.26
N VAL A 56 5.70 1.16 -4.54
CA VAL A 56 5.58 2.24 -3.53
C VAL A 56 4.64 1.82 -2.40
N GLY A 57 3.52 1.17 -2.71
CA GLY A 57 2.55 0.69 -1.72
C GLY A 57 3.16 -0.37 -0.78
N LEU A 58 3.80 -1.40 -1.34
CA LEU A 58 4.48 -2.43 -0.56
C LEU A 58 5.64 -1.86 0.26
N GLY A 59 6.45 -0.99 -0.35
CA GLY A 59 7.56 -0.32 0.34
C GLY A 59 7.07 0.48 1.55
N SER A 60 5.97 1.22 1.40
CA SER A 60 5.38 1.98 2.50
C SER A 60 4.89 1.09 3.65
N VAL A 61 4.24 -0.04 3.35
CA VAL A 61 3.78 -0.99 4.38
C VAL A 61 4.98 -1.55 5.15
N ILE A 62 6.06 -1.90 4.44
CA ILE A 62 7.29 -2.41 5.03
C ILE A 62 7.95 -1.37 5.95
N ILE A 63 8.07 -0.11 5.51
CA ILE A 63 8.59 1.01 6.33
C ILE A 63 7.72 1.18 7.58
N GLY A 64 6.41 1.24 7.40
CA GLY A 64 5.46 1.42 8.48
C GLY A 64 5.53 0.31 9.52
N GLU A 65 5.63 -0.94 9.08
CA GLU A 65 5.78 -2.08 9.98
C GLU A 65 7.14 -2.07 10.69
N ALA A 66 8.22 -1.66 10.01
CA ALA A 66 9.54 -1.52 10.63
C ALA A 66 9.55 -0.45 11.73
N LEU A 67 8.95 0.72 11.47
CA LEU A 67 8.77 1.78 12.47
C LEU A 67 7.85 1.35 13.62
N GLY A 68 6.73 0.69 13.31
CA GLY A 68 5.81 0.16 14.32
C GLY A 68 6.46 -0.88 15.23
N LYS A 69 7.33 -1.75 14.69
CA LYS A 69 8.13 -2.69 15.48
C LYS A 69 9.18 -1.99 16.34
N ALA A 70 9.85 -0.97 15.83
CA ALA A 70 10.83 -0.18 16.58
C ALA A 70 10.19 0.56 17.77
N LEU A 71 8.94 0.99 17.63
CA LEU A 71 8.16 1.68 18.66
C LEU A 71 7.38 0.73 19.61
N GLY A 72 7.50 -0.60 19.43
CA GLY A 72 6.83 -1.58 20.28
C GLY A 72 5.31 -1.71 20.07
N TRP A 73 4.79 -1.24 18.93
CA TRP A 73 3.36 -1.23 18.64
C TRP A 73 2.86 -2.60 18.14
N THR A 74 2.23 -3.35 19.04
CA THR A 74 1.74 -4.71 18.75
C THR A 74 0.28 -4.76 18.28
N LYS A 75 -0.53 -3.73 18.59
CA LYS A 75 -1.96 -3.72 18.20
C LYS A 75 -2.14 -3.30 16.73
N ILE A 76 -3.10 -3.93 16.06
CA ILE A 76 -3.41 -3.70 14.64
C ILE A 76 -3.73 -2.22 14.32
N GLN A 77 -4.42 -1.53 15.23
CA GLN A 77 -4.75 -0.11 15.11
C GLN A 77 -3.50 0.79 15.04
N TRP A 78 -2.49 0.49 15.84
CA TRP A 78 -1.22 1.23 15.85
C TRP A 78 -0.36 0.89 14.64
N ARG A 79 -0.43 -0.35 14.14
CA ARG A 79 0.22 -0.74 12.87
C ARG A 79 -0.33 0.05 11.67
N LEU A 80 -1.65 0.25 11.59
CA LEU A 80 -2.24 1.07 10.52
C LEU A 80 -1.76 2.52 10.59
N LEU A 81 -1.70 3.10 11.79
CA LEU A 81 -1.14 4.45 12.00
C LEU A 81 0.34 4.53 11.64
N ALA A 82 1.13 3.51 11.96
CA ALA A 82 2.55 3.46 11.60
C ALA A 82 2.77 3.42 10.08
N ILE A 83 1.90 2.74 9.33
CA ILE A 83 1.93 2.73 7.86
C ILE A 83 1.62 4.12 7.29
N VAL A 84 0.59 4.79 7.81
CA VAL A 84 0.27 6.17 7.41
C VAL A 84 1.45 7.10 7.70
N LEU A 85 2.04 7.02 8.89
CA LEU A 85 3.25 7.79 9.23
C LEU A 85 4.43 7.45 8.30
N GLY A 86 4.63 6.18 7.96
CA GLY A 86 5.64 5.74 7.00
C GLY A 86 5.47 6.35 5.61
N THR A 87 4.23 6.49 5.11
CA THR A 87 3.97 7.19 3.83
C THR A 87 4.34 8.66 3.88
N ILE A 88 4.07 9.34 5.01
CA ILE A 88 4.34 10.76 5.19
C ILE A 88 5.85 11.00 5.22
N VAL A 89 6.59 10.21 6.01
CA VAL A 89 8.05 10.28 6.07
C VAL A 89 8.67 10.07 4.68
N PHE A 90 8.17 9.10 3.90
CA PHE A 90 8.63 8.90 2.52
C PHE A 90 8.38 10.13 1.64
N ARG A 91 7.22 10.78 1.78
CA ARG A 91 6.88 12.01 1.05
C ARG A 91 7.78 13.18 1.44
N GLU A 92 8.11 13.34 2.71
CA GLU A 92 9.03 14.37 3.20
C GLU A 92 10.45 14.16 2.69
N ILE A 93 10.94 12.92 2.67
CA ILE A 93 12.26 12.59 2.10
C ILE A 93 12.31 13.00 0.61
N LEU A 94 11.25 12.73 -0.15
CA LEU A 94 11.17 13.15 -1.55
C LEU A 94 11.09 14.66 -1.72
N ALA A 95 10.31 15.34 -0.89
CA ALA A 95 10.19 16.80 -0.91
C ALA A 95 11.54 17.47 -0.59
N ILE A 96 12.27 16.98 0.41
CA ILE A 96 13.61 17.48 0.78
C ILE A 96 14.61 17.22 -0.36
N THR A 97 14.53 16.04 -0.99
CA THR A 97 15.40 15.68 -2.13
C THR A 97 15.18 16.62 -3.33
N LEU A 98 13.92 16.98 -3.61
CA LEU A 98 13.55 17.96 -4.63
C LEU A 98 14.02 19.37 -4.26
N ALA A 99 13.87 19.78 -2.99
CA ALA A 99 14.29 21.09 -2.49
C ALA A 99 15.82 21.30 -2.56
N LEU A 100 16.60 20.22 -2.50
CA LEU A 100 18.06 20.22 -2.69
C LEU A 100 18.50 20.41 -4.16
N GLY A 101 17.56 20.60 -5.09
CA GLY A 101 17.85 20.92 -6.49
C GLY A 101 18.27 19.73 -7.33
N ILE A 102 17.96 18.50 -6.89
CA ILE A 102 18.23 17.30 -7.68
C ILE A 102 17.25 17.23 -8.85
N ASP A 103 17.79 17.12 -10.06
CA ASP A 103 17.01 17.03 -11.30
C ASP A 103 15.92 15.94 -11.22
N PRO A 104 14.66 16.25 -11.59
CA PRO A 104 13.52 15.32 -11.53
C PRO A 104 13.76 13.99 -12.26
N ASN A 105 14.62 13.99 -13.27
CA ASN A 105 14.99 12.81 -14.03
C ASN A 105 15.78 11.79 -13.19
N TRP A 106 16.64 12.26 -12.28
CA TRP A 106 17.36 11.44 -11.32
C TRP A 106 16.50 11.09 -10.10
N LEU A 107 15.43 11.85 -9.86
CA LEU A 107 14.53 11.61 -8.74
C LEU A 107 13.90 10.21 -8.80
N LYS A 108 13.52 9.75 -10.01
CA LYS A 108 13.01 8.39 -10.23
C LYS A 108 14.03 7.34 -9.82
N LEU A 109 15.30 7.55 -10.15
CA LEU A 109 16.40 6.66 -9.77
C LEU A 109 16.60 6.66 -8.24
N ILE A 110 16.54 7.83 -7.59
CA ILE A 110 16.68 7.95 -6.13
C ILE A 110 15.50 7.32 -5.41
N THR A 111 14.25 7.50 -5.87
CA THR A 111 13.09 6.78 -5.34
C THR A 111 13.26 5.28 -5.46
N ALA A 112 13.70 4.79 -6.63
CA ALA A 112 13.88 3.37 -6.86
C ALA A 112 14.98 2.80 -5.95
N LEU A 113 16.10 3.50 -5.81
CA LEU A 113 17.22 3.10 -4.95
C LEU A 113 16.83 3.14 -3.46
N PHE A 114 16.09 4.16 -3.03
CA PHE A 114 15.60 4.29 -1.67
C PHE A 114 14.62 3.16 -1.33
N VAL A 115 13.64 2.91 -2.21
CA VAL A 115 12.70 1.79 -2.02
C VAL A 115 13.45 0.46 -1.99
N LEU A 116 14.42 0.27 -2.88
CA LEU A 116 15.26 -0.94 -2.90
C LEU A 116 16.04 -1.12 -1.59
N ALA A 117 16.65 -0.06 -1.05
CA ALA A 117 17.37 -0.09 0.23
C ALA A 117 16.44 -0.36 1.42
N VAL A 118 15.26 0.26 1.42
CA VAL A 118 14.20 0.06 2.41
C VAL A 118 13.70 -1.38 2.41
N VAL A 119 13.48 -1.98 1.24
CA VAL A 119 13.04 -3.37 1.13
C VAL A 119 14.17 -4.34 1.50
N ALA A 120 15.43 -3.99 1.21
CA ALA A 120 16.59 -4.82 1.56
C ALA A 120 16.85 -4.90 3.09
N MET A 121 16.60 -3.81 3.83
CA MET A 121 16.83 -3.77 5.29
C MET A 121 16.11 -4.86 6.10
N PRO A 122 14.78 -5.08 5.96
CA PRO A 122 14.08 -6.14 6.68
C PRO A 122 14.38 -7.53 6.12
N ALA A 123 14.71 -7.67 4.83
CA ALA A 123 15.14 -8.93 4.23
C ALA A 123 16.48 -9.42 4.81
N LEU A 124 17.39 -8.49 5.13
CA LEU A 124 18.65 -8.79 5.82
C LEU A 124 18.42 -9.13 7.30
N LYS A 125 17.47 -8.48 7.97
CA LYS A 125 17.17 -8.71 9.39
C LYS A 125 16.46 -10.05 9.67
N GLN A 126 15.83 -10.69 8.67
CA GLN A 126 15.25 -12.04 8.83
C GLN A 126 16.26 -13.19 8.67
N ARG A 127 17.51 -12.89 8.24
CA ARG A 127 18.56 -13.88 8.00
C ARG A 127 19.63 -13.97 9.09
N GLY A 128 19.49 -13.24 10.20
CA GLY A 128 20.32 -13.35 11.40
C GLY A 128 19.45 -13.48 12.64
#